data_AF-A0AAD3STV7-F1
#
_entry.id   AF-A0AAD3STV7-F1
#
_cell.length_a   1.000
_cell.length_b   1.000
_cell.length_c   1.000
_cell.angle_alpha   90.00
_cell.angle_beta   90.00
_cell.angle_gamma   90.00
#
_symmetry.space_group_name_H-M   'P 1'
#
loop_
_entity.id
_entity.type
_entity.pdbx_description
1 polymer ?
#
loop_
_entity_poly.entity_id
_entity_poly.type
_entity_poly.pdbx_seq_one_letter_code
_entity_poly.pdbx_strand_id
1 'polypeptide(L)'
;MEIPYCIVKGKARLGAIVHKKTAAVSCLTTVKNEDKLEFSKILEAIKANFNDKYEEDRKKWGGGIMGSKSQAKTRRRSFLRKRLHRGWHKGIKNVEDTIEGSRTLEMNEDNDDDA
;
A
#
# COMPACT_ATOMS: atom_id res chain seq x y z
N MET A 1 -21.60 -8.42 -20.15
CA MET A 1 -22.11 -9.61 -19.44
C MET A 1 -21.78 -9.45 -17.97
N GLU A 2 -22.78 -9.18 -17.12
CA GLU A 2 -22.61 -8.89 -15.69
C GLU A 2 -22.71 -10.17 -14.83
N ILE A 3 -21.89 -11.16 -15.16
CA ILE A 3 -21.89 -12.44 -14.43
C ILE A 3 -20.91 -12.33 -13.26
N PRO A 4 -21.32 -12.61 -12.01
CA PRO A 4 -20.42 -12.63 -10.86
C PRO A 4 -19.35 -13.71 -11.03
N TYR A 5 -18.08 -13.36 -10.83
CA TYR A 5 -16.98 -14.33 -10.91
C TYR A 5 -16.02 -14.17 -9.73
N CYS A 6 -15.38 -15.26 -9.34
CA CYS A 6 -14.34 -15.23 -8.33
C CYS A 6 -13.15 -16.10 -8.76
N ILE A 7 -11.95 -15.71 -8.34
CA ILE A 7 -10.72 -16.47 -8.56
C ILE A 7 -10.38 -17.19 -7.25
N VAL A 8 -10.47 -18.52 -7.26
CA VAL A 8 -10.19 -19.35 -6.08
C VAL A 8 -8.83 -20.03 -6.16
N LYS A 9 -8.22 -20.26 -4.99
CA LYS A 9 -6.94 -20.97 -4.89
C LYS A 9 -7.13 -22.47 -5.01
N GLY A 10 -6.47 -23.06 -6.02
CA GLY A 10 -6.28 -24.50 -6.16
C GLY A 10 -7.27 -25.19 -7.11
N LYS A 11 -6.82 -25.49 -8.33
CA LYS A 11 -7.58 -26.24 -9.35
C LYS A 11 -7.98 -27.65 -8.93
N ALA A 12 -7.25 -28.27 -8.00
CA ALA A 12 -7.56 -29.58 -7.47
C ALA A 12 -8.81 -29.55 -6.57
N ARG A 13 -8.99 -28.48 -5.76
CA ARG A 13 -10.17 -28.31 -4.90
C ARG A 13 -11.44 -28.13 -5.73
N LEU A 14 -11.37 -27.38 -6.83
CA LEU A 14 -12.46 -27.29 -7.80
C LEU A 14 -12.78 -28.66 -8.43
N GLY A 15 -11.74 -29.44 -8.75
CA GLY A 15 -11.90 -30.79 -9.28
C GLY A 15 -12.65 -31.73 -8.34
N ALA A 16 -12.37 -31.66 -7.04
CA ALA A 16 -13.02 -32.51 -6.04
C ALA A 16 -14.56 -32.35 -6.02
N ILE A 17 -15.07 -31.13 -6.23
CA ILE A 17 -16.52 -30.84 -6.26
C ILE A 17 -17.21 -31.53 -7.45
N VAL A 18 -16.52 -31.66 -8.58
CA VAL A 18 -17.06 -32.26 -9.81
C VAL A 18 -16.57 -33.70 -10.02
N HIS A 19 -16.00 -34.33 -8.99
CA HIS A 19 -15.44 -35.69 -9.03
C HIS A 19 -14.37 -35.89 -10.11
N LYS A 20 -13.51 -34.89 -10.32
CA LYS A 20 -12.34 -34.95 -11.21
C LYS A 20 -11.05 -34.65 -10.44
N LYS A 21 -9.92 -35.10 -10.98
CA LYS A 21 -8.60 -34.80 -10.39
C LYS A 21 -8.31 -33.29 -10.34
N THR A 22 -8.73 -32.56 -11.38
CA THR A 22 -8.58 -31.10 -11.49
C THR A 22 -9.70 -30.51 -12.32
N ALA A 23 -10.14 -29.30 -12.00
CA ALA A 23 -11.02 -28.48 -12.84
C ALA A 23 -10.45 -27.05 -12.93
N ALA A 24 -10.46 -26.46 -14.13
CA ALA A 24 -9.97 -25.10 -14.34
C ALA A 24 -11.04 -24.05 -13.96
N VAL A 25 -12.31 -24.34 -14.27
CA VAL A 25 -13.46 -23.49 -14.04
C VAL A 25 -14.66 -24.37 -13.67
N SER A 26 -15.51 -23.89 -12.77
CA SER A 26 -16.81 -24.50 -12.44
C SER A 26 -17.86 -23.38 -12.40
N CYS A 27 -19.03 -23.63 -13.00
CA CYS A 27 -20.11 -22.66 -13.08
C CYS A 27 -21.40 -23.27 -12.52
N LEU A 28 -22.11 -22.52 -11.68
CA LEU A 28 -23.44 -22.89 -11.20
C LEU A 28 -24.49 -22.20 -12.08
N THR A 29 -25.37 -22.98 -12.69
CA THR A 29 -26.46 -22.46 -13.55
C THR A 29 -27.79 -22.37 -12.82
N THR A 30 -28.03 -23.27 -11.87
CA THR A 30 -29.29 -23.36 -11.12
C THR A 30 -29.01 -23.61 -9.65
N VAL A 31 -29.77 -22.96 -8.77
CA VAL A 31 -29.68 -23.12 -7.31
C VAL A 31 -31.05 -23.51 -6.78
N LYS A 32 -31.08 -24.48 -5.85
CA LYS A 32 -32.31 -24.89 -5.19
C LYS A 32 -32.86 -23.75 -4.33
N ASN A 33 -34.17 -23.73 -4.09
CA ASN A 33 -34.80 -22.61 -3.40
C ASN A 33 -34.34 -22.46 -1.93
N GLU A 34 -34.02 -23.57 -1.29
CA GLU A 34 -33.47 -23.65 0.08
C GLU A 34 -32.14 -22.89 0.24
N ASP A 35 -31.26 -22.96 -0.76
CA ASP A 35 -29.90 -22.40 -0.67
C ASP A 35 -29.80 -20.94 -1.20
N LYS A 36 -30.88 -20.39 -1.78
CA LYS A 36 -30.85 -19.08 -2.47
C LYS A 36 -30.41 -17.93 -1.56
N LEU A 37 -30.85 -17.93 -0.31
CA LEU A 37 -30.51 -16.87 0.65
C LEU A 37 -29.02 -16.86 0.98
N GLU A 38 -28.44 -18.03 1.24
CA GLU A 38 -27.00 -18.16 1.52
C GLU A 38 -26.16 -17.84 0.29
N PHE A 39 -26.58 -18.35 -0.88
CA PHE A 39 -25.92 -18.06 -2.14
C PHE A 39 -25.90 -16.56 -2.46
N SER A 40 -26.97 -15.83 -2.15
CA SER A 40 -27.06 -14.38 -2.39
C SER A 40 -26.03 -13.60 -1.57
N LYS A 41 -25.80 -13.97 -0.30
CA LYS A 41 -24.75 -13.36 0.54
C LYS A 41 -23.36 -13.57 -0.04
N ILE A 42 -23.10 -14.78 -0.58
CA ILE A 42 -21.83 -15.11 -1.22
C ILE A 42 -21.65 -14.28 -2.51
N LEU A 43 -22.69 -14.13 -3.31
CA LEU A 43 -22.64 -13.32 -4.54
C LEU A 43 -22.31 -11.85 -4.27
N GLU A 44 -22.89 -11.26 -3.22
CA GLU A 44 -22.61 -9.87 -2.83
C GLU A 44 -21.13 -9.68 -2.49
N ALA A 45 -20.57 -10.58 -1.66
CA ALA A 45 -19.16 -10.57 -1.31
C ALA A 45 -18.24 -10.77 -2.53
N ILE A 46 -18.65 -11.58 -3.51
CA ILE A 46 -17.89 -11.82 -4.74
C ILE A 46 -17.89 -10.57 -5.64
N LYS A 47 -19.07 -9.98 -5.88
CA LYS A 47 -19.20 -8.80 -6.74
C LYS A 47 -18.34 -7.64 -6.24
N ALA A 48 -18.42 -7.35 -4.94
CA ALA A 48 -17.66 -6.29 -4.29
C ALA A 48 -16.13 -6.47 -4.37
N ASN A 49 -15.65 -7.71 -4.54
CA ASN A 49 -14.22 -8.01 -4.58
C ASN A 49 -13.63 -8.16 -5.98
N PHE A 50 -14.41 -8.60 -6.97
CA PHE A 50 -13.88 -8.91 -8.30
C PHE A 50 -14.52 -8.04 -9.39
N ASN A 51 -15.84 -8.06 -9.50
CA ASN A 51 -16.56 -7.36 -10.56
C ASN A 51 -16.41 -5.83 -10.42
N ASP A 52 -16.63 -5.30 -9.22
CA ASP A 52 -16.62 -3.84 -9.00
C ASP A 52 -15.20 -3.26 -9.05
N LYS A 53 -14.19 -4.06 -8.69
CA LYS A 53 -12.77 -3.68 -8.71
C LYS A 53 -12.07 -3.92 -10.05
N TYR A 54 -12.75 -4.54 -11.01
CA TYR A 54 -12.16 -4.96 -12.29
C TYR A 54 -11.43 -3.81 -13.02
N GLU A 55 -12.06 -2.64 -13.10
CA GLU A 55 -11.47 -1.47 -13.77
C GLU A 55 -10.24 -0.91 -13.05
N GLU A 56 -10.19 -1.02 -11.72
CA GLU A 56 -9.05 -0.61 -10.91
C GLU A 56 -7.88 -1.61 -11.07
N ASP A 57 -8.17 -2.90 -10.95
CA ASP A 57 -7.18 -3.96 -11.03
C ASP A 57 -6.58 -4.08 -12.44
N ARG A 58 -7.38 -3.88 -13.49
CA ARG A 58 -6.89 -3.88 -14.88
C ARG A 58 -5.84 -2.81 -15.15
N LYS A 59 -5.94 -1.65 -14.48
CA LYS A 59 -5.02 -0.52 -14.66
C LYS A 59 -3.72 -0.70 -13.88
N LYS A 60 -3.71 -1.55 -12.85
CA LYS A 60 -2.55 -1.80 -12.00
C LYS A 60 -1.74 -2.98 -12.51
N TRP A 61 -0.47 -2.74 -12.78
CA TRP A 61 0.44 -3.81 -13.18
C TRP A 61 1.00 -4.47 -11.92
N GLY A 62 0.82 -5.78 -11.82
CA GLY A 62 1.41 -6.58 -10.74
C GLY A 62 2.89 -6.88 -10.97
N GLY A 63 3.51 -7.56 -10.00
CA GLY A 63 4.91 -7.99 -10.10
C GLY A 63 5.91 -6.89 -9.71
N GLY A 64 7.17 -7.04 -10.11
CA GLY A 64 8.24 -6.08 -9.79
C GLY A 64 8.66 -6.02 -8.31
N ILE A 65 8.22 -6.99 -7.50
CA ILE A 65 8.57 -7.04 -6.07
C ILE A 65 10.01 -7.55 -5.93
N MET A 66 10.90 -6.69 -5.42
CA MET A 66 12.29 -7.05 -5.14
C MET A 66 12.37 -8.16 -4.09
N GLY A 67 13.39 -9.04 -4.18
CA GLY A 67 13.65 -10.04 -3.15
C GLY A 67 14.04 -9.41 -1.79
N SER A 68 13.84 -10.17 -0.71
CA SER A 68 14.02 -9.69 0.68
C SER A 68 15.39 -9.05 0.96
N LYS A 69 16.48 -9.69 0.51
CA LYS A 69 17.85 -9.17 0.66
C LYS A 69 18.04 -7.83 -0.08
N SER A 70 17.47 -7.71 -1.28
CA SER A 70 17.54 -6.49 -2.09
C SER A 70 16.73 -5.35 -1.45
N GLN A 71 15.51 -5.64 -0.98
CA GLN A 71 14.69 -4.67 -0.24
C GLN A 71 15.40 -4.15 1.02
N ALA A 72 16.05 -5.03 1.79
CA ALA A 72 16.81 -4.64 2.98
C ALA A 72 17.96 -3.67 2.64
N LYS A 73 18.72 -3.96 1.57
CA LYS A 73 19.79 -3.08 1.08
C LYS A 73 19.24 -1.72 0.63
N THR A 74 18.18 -1.71 -0.17
CA THR A 74 17.53 -0.47 -0.66
C THR A 74 16.96 0.35 0.50
N ARG A 75 16.34 -0.30 1.49
CA ARG A 75 15.83 0.34 2.70
C ARG A 75 16.94 0.94 3.54
N ARG A 76 18.06 0.23 3.73
CA ARG A 76 19.22 0.76 4.46
C ARG A 76 19.82 1.97 3.74
N ARG A 77 19.95 1.90 2.41
CA ARG A 77 20.44 2.99 1.57
C ARG A 77 19.54 4.21 1.63
N SER A 78 18.23 4.02 1.50
CA SER A 78 17.25 5.11 1.57
C SER A 78 17.19 5.74 2.96
N PHE A 79 17.30 4.94 4.02
CA PHE A 79 17.39 5.43 5.40
C PHE A 79 18.64 6.28 5.62
N LEU A 80 19.81 5.78 5.20
CA LEU A 80 21.07 6.51 5.33
C LEU A 80 21.03 7.84 4.56
N ARG A 81 20.51 7.83 3.33
CA ARG A 81 20.32 9.04 2.52
C ARG A 81 19.43 10.07 3.21
N LYS A 82 18.27 9.64 3.73
CA LYS A 82 17.36 10.53 4.48
C LYS A 82 18.02 11.08 5.75
N ARG A 83 18.84 10.28 6.43
CA ARG A 83 19.58 10.71 7.63
C ARG A 83 20.59 11.82 7.31
N LEU A 84 21.39 11.64 6.26
CA LEU A 84 22.32 12.66 5.77
C LEU A 84 21.60 13.95 5.41
N HIS A 85 20.50 13.86 4.67
CA HIS A 85 19.72 15.02 4.25
C HIS A 85 19.13 15.81 5.43
N ARG A 86 18.60 15.12 6.45
CA ARG A 86 18.10 15.78 7.67
C ARG A 86 19.23 16.37 8.51
N GLY A 87 20.36 15.67 8.62
CA GLY A 87 21.53 16.17 9.33
C GLY A 87 22.07 17.46 8.72
N TRP A 88 22.13 17.53 7.39
CA TRP A 88 22.55 18.72 6.66
C TRP A 88 21.60 19.91 6.89
N HIS A 89 20.27 19.71 6.77
CA HIS A 89 19.30 20.77 7.07
C HIS A 89 19.36 21.24 8.53
N LYS A 90 19.55 20.32 9.49
CA LYS A 90 19.71 20.69 10.90
C LYS A 90 20.97 21.49 11.13
N GLY A 91 22.06 21.15 10.43
CA GLY A 91 23.31 21.90 10.47
C GLY A 91 23.15 23.33 9.92
N ILE A 92 22.47 23.49 8.79
CA ILE A 92 22.19 24.81 8.21
C ILE A 92 21.35 25.65 9.17
N LYS A 93 20.26 25.10 9.69
CA LYS A 93 19.39 25.82 10.62
C LYS A 93 20.15 26.26 11.88
N ASN A 94 21.00 25.39 12.43
CA ASN A 94 21.82 25.77 13.59
C ASN A 94 22.77 26.95 13.29
N VAL A 95 23.31 27.03 12.07
CA VAL A 95 24.17 28.16 11.65
C VAL A 95 23.34 29.44 11.50
N GLU A 96 22.16 29.36 10.87
CA GLU A 96 21.21 30.48 10.76
C GLU A 96 20.78 30.99 12.15
N ASP A 97 20.36 30.08 13.03
CA ASP A 97 19.95 30.38 14.41
C ASP A 97 21.10 31.05 15.20
N THR A 98 22.36 30.66 14.95
CA THR A 98 23.54 31.28 15.60
C THR A 98 23.83 32.69 15.06
N ILE A 99 23.73 32.88 13.74
CA ILE A 99 23.93 34.20 13.11
C ILE A 99 22.86 35.19 13.58
N GLU A 100 21.60 34.74 13.66
CA GLU A 100 20.49 35.56 14.14
C GLU A 100 20.66 35.93 15.62
N GLY A 101 21.09 34.97 16.46
CA GLY A 101 21.43 35.22 17.86
C GLY A 101 22.54 36.25 18.04
N SER A 102 23.62 36.18 17.25
CA SER A 102 24.70 37.17 17.29
C SER A 102 24.22 38.56 16.85
N ARG A 103 23.41 38.65 15.80
CA ARG A 103 22.84 39.93 15.32
C ARG A 103 21.92 40.57 16.35
N THR A 104 21.18 39.78 17.14
CA THR A 104 20.36 40.31 18.24
C THR A 104 21.16 40.77 19.45
N LEU A 105 22.34 40.20 19.70
CA LEU A 105 23.22 40.63 20.78
C LEU A 105 23.89 41.97 20.47
N GLU A 106 24.38 42.16 19.24
CA GLU A 106 24.94 43.45 18.79
C GLU A 106 23.92 44.60 18.89
N MET A 107 22.63 44.35 18.66
CA MET A 107 21.59 45.39 18.77
C MET A 107 21.17 45.74 20.21
N ASN A 108 21.51 44.91 21.20
CA ASN A 108 21.15 45.18 22.60
C ASN A 108 22.29 45.85 23.38
N GLU A 109 23.55 45.67 22.97
CA GLU A 109 24.69 46.39 23.57
C GLU A 109 24.67 47.90 23.26
N ASP A 110 24.06 48.32 22.15
CA ASP A 110 23.93 49.73 21.76
C ASP A 110 22.84 50.51 22.54
N ASN A 111 22.12 49.90 23.49
CA ASN A 111 20.99 50.52 24.21
C ASN A 111 21.21 50.73 25.72
N ASP A 112 22.38 50.36 26.26
CA ASP A 112 22.67 50.48 27.71
C ASP A 112 23.56 51.69 28.08
N ASP A 113 23.92 52.55 27.12
CA ASP A 113 24.79 53.73 27.34
C ASP A 113 24.02 55.06 27.62
N ASP A 114 22.69 55.03 27.75
CA ASP A 114 21.84 56.24 27.97
C ASP A 114 21.11 56.25 29.34
N ALA A 115 21.75 55.79 30.42
CA ALA A 115 21.26 55.91 31.81
C ALA A 115 22.02 56.95 32.65
#